data_AF-I1MJP9-F1
#
_entry.id   AF-I1MJP9-F1
#
_cell.length_a   1.000
_cell.length_b   1.000
_cell.length_c   1.000
_cell.angle_alpha   90.00
_cell.angle_beta   90.00
_cell.angle_gamma   90.00
#
_symmetry.space_group_name_H-M   'P 1'
#
loop_
_entity.id
_entity.type
_entity.pdbx_description
1 polymer ?
#
loop_
_entity_poly.entity_id
_entity_poly.type
_entity_poly.pdbx_seq_one_letter_code
_entity_poly.pdbx_strand_id
1 'polypeptide(L)'
;MNINKMVACCPWRYSQKIFLQVVYPVGRKYMSAPSAARLKLVSSPELKAVFSIDDVKLPPWLDGMCLAEYLPNLEEYLGKQVLEAVSLIEVRRHFIEALSSPFGRPVEADAVFCRKATFLAASGVFTFLVHLLIPTQFPKQQPAIMLQSSQHFNSQMAPMKSRVMSDYPWSPRWETSLMAERICELLADEALNFKRQCSEGQVQ
;
A
#
# COMPACT_ATOMS: atom_id res chain seq x y z
N MET A 1 16.53 13.67 -9.83
CA MET A 1 15.98 13.34 -8.49
C MET A 1 16.67 12.09 -7.92
N ASN A 2 16.98 12.00 -6.62
CA ASN A 2 17.62 10.80 -6.04
C ASN A 2 16.71 10.11 -5.02
N ILE A 3 15.95 9.12 -5.50
CA ILE A 3 14.98 8.35 -4.70
C ILE A 3 15.58 7.64 -3.48
N ASN A 4 16.86 7.29 -3.55
CA ASN A 4 17.58 6.59 -2.48
C ASN A 4 17.77 7.45 -1.22
N LYS A 5 17.56 8.77 -1.33
CA LYS A 5 17.69 9.73 -0.23
C LYS A 5 16.37 10.38 0.19
N MET A 6 15.25 10.01 -0.44
CA MET A 6 13.97 10.67 -0.22
C MET A 6 13.20 10.13 1.00
N VAL A 7 13.49 8.89 1.41
CA VAL A 7 12.88 8.26 2.59
C VAL A 7 13.98 8.00 3.61
N ALA A 8 13.84 8.58 4.80
CA ALA A 8 14.79 8.36 5.89
C ALA A 8 14.77 6.89 6.35
N CYS A 9 15.92 6.39 6.79
CA CYS A 9 16.08 5.03 7.33
C CYS A 9 15.62 3.90 6.38
N CYS A 10 15.59 4.16 5.08
CA CYS A 10 15.05 3.19 4.14
C CYS A 10 15.92 1.93 4.06
N PRO A 11 15.36 0.72 4.22
CA PRO A 11 16.12 -0.53 4.30
C PRO A 11 16.52 -1.07 2.92
N TRP A 12 16.79 -0.17 1.96
CA TRP A 12 17.19 -0.55 0.61
C TRP A 12 18.43 -1.46 0.66
N ARG A 13 18.36 -2.64 0.06
CA ARG A 13 19.56 -3.49 -0.06
C ARG A 13 20.49 -2.98 -1.16
N TYR A 14 19.89 -2.36 -2.18
CA TYR A 14 20.59 -1.85 -3.36
C TYR A 14 20.07 -0.46 -3.75
N SER A 15 20.84 0.24 -4.57
CA SER A 15 20.36 1.50 -5.15
C SER A 15 19.15 1.25 -6.05
N GLN A 16 18.05 1.93 -5.75
CA GLN A 16 16.82 1.89 -6.52
C GLN A 16 16.90 2.79 -7.75
N LYS A 17 16.36 2.28 -8.85
CA LYS A 17 16.38 2.91 -10.17
C LYS A 17 15.09 2.61 -10.92
N ILE A 18 14.68 3.56 -11.76
CA ILE A 18 13.63 3.39 -12.77
C ILE A 18 14.32 3.51 -14.13
N PHE A 19 14.04 2.56 -15.01
CA PHE A 19 14.56 2.50 -16.38
C PHE A 19 13.41 2.64 -17.35
N LEU A 20 13.61 3.42 -18.41
CA LEU A 20 12.75 3.39 -19.59
C LEU A 20 13.33 2.39 -20.59
N GLN A 21 12.58 1.35 -20.90
CA GLN A 21 12.86 0.43 -21.97
C GLN A 21 12.12 0.88 -23.24
N VAL A 22 12.87 1.08 -24.32
CA VAL A 22 12.35 1.46 -25.63
C VAL A 22 12.63 0.32 -26.60
N VAL A 23 11.58 -0.25 -27.20
CA VAL A 23 11.69 -1.37 -28.13
C VAL A 23 11.25 -0.92 -29.51
N TYR A 24 12.20 -0.89 -30.45
CA TYR A 24 11.95 -0.59 -31.85
C TYR A 24 11.64 -1.89 -32.60
N PRO A 25 10.42 -2.05 -33.14
CA PRO A 25 10.08 -3.21 -33.95
C PRO A 25 10.82 -3.11 -35.29
N VAL A 26 11.68 -4.09 -35.57
CA VAL A 26 12.35 -4.18 -36.86
C VAL A 26 11.38 -4.81 -37.85
N GLY A 27 10.84 -4.01 -38.77
CA GLY A 27 9.98 -4.50 -39.84
C GLY A 27 10.74 -5.41 -40.80
N ARG A 28 10.09 -6.48 -41.29
CA ARG A 28 10.54 -7.16 -42.52
C ARG A 28 10.25 -6.24 -43.71
N LYS A 29 11.06 -6.32 -44.78
CA LYS A 29 11.09 -5.45 -45.98
C LYS A 29 9.76 -5.14 -46.71
N TYR A 30 8.62 -5.68 -46.26
CA TYR A 30 7.30 -5.56 -46.91
C TYR A 30 6.21 -4.92 -46.04
N MET A 31 6.54 -4.33 -44.88
CA MET A 31 5.55 -3.54 -44.11
C MET A 31 5.56 -2.07 -44.55
N SER A 32 4.40 -1.54 -44.90
CA SER A 32 4.20 -0.20 -45.47
C SER A 32 4.26 0.96 -44.47
N ALA A 33 4.30 0.68 -43.16
CA ALA A 33 4.51 1.69 -42.12
C ALA A 33 5.44 1.16 -41.02
N PRO A 34 6.42 1.96 -40.54
CA PRO A 34 7.20 1.60 -39.35
C PRO A 34 6.25 1.52 -38.15
N SER A 35 6.28 0.40 -37.42
CA SER A 35 5.53 0.30 -36.17
C SER A 35 6.15 1.25 -35.13
N ALA A 36 5.31 1.99 -34.41
CA ALA A 36 5.75 2.89 -33.34
C ALA A 36 6.61 2.16 -32.29
N ALA A 37 7.56 2.88 -31.69
CA ALA A 37 8.39 2.36 -30.62
C ALA A 37 7.52 1.99 -29.41
N ARG A 38 7.78 0.83 -28.81
CA ARG A 38 7.07 0.40 -27.60
C ARG A 38 7.85 0.85 -26.38
N LEU A 39 7.17 1.55 -25.47
CA LEU A 39 7.75 2.07 -24.24
C LEU A 39 7.29 1.23 -23.05
N LYS A 40 8.20 0.96 -22.12
CA LYS A 40 7.90 0.27 -20.87
C LYS A 40 8.80 0.78 -19.75
N LEU A 41 8.25 0.94 -18.55
CA LEU A 41 9.05 1.17 -17.36
C LEU A 41 9.50 -0.15 -16.75
N VAL A 42 10.72 -0.17 -16.23
CA VAL A 42 11.28 -1.25 -15.43
C VAL A 42 11.85 -0.63 -14.17
N SER A 43 11.62 -1.23 -13.01
CA SER A 43 12.13 -0.73 -11.74
C SER A 43 12.86 -1.81 -10.95
N SER A 44 13.71 -1.37 -10.04
CA SER A 44 14.25 -2.23 -9.00
C SER A 44 13.12 -2.79 -8.11
N PRO A 45 13.19 -4.07 -7.69
CA PRO A 45 12.05 -4.78 -7.10
C PRO A 45 11.60 -4.24 -5.75
N GLU A 46 12.48 -3.59 -5.00
CA GLU A 46 12.13 -3.02 -3.70
C GLU A 46 11.34 -1.71 -3.88
N LEU A 47 11.48 -1.01 -5.01
CA LEU A 47 10.88 0.31 -5.23
C LEU A 47 9.36 0.32 -5.03
N LYS A 48 8.70 -0.78 -5.38
CA LYS A 48 7.26 -1.01 -5.17
C LYS A 48 6.81 -0.86 -3.71
N ALA A 49 7.73 -0.88 -2.75
CA ALA A 49 7.42 -0.59 -1.35
C ALA A 49 6.97 0.86 -1.13
N VAL A 50 7.42 1.78 -1.98
CA VAL A 50 7.10 3.22 -1.95
C VAL A 50 6.25 3.60 -3.15
N PHE A 51 6.65 3.18 -4.35
CA PHE A 51 6.06 3.63 -5.60
C PHE A 51 5.99 2.47 -6.61
N SER A 52 4.79 2.15 -7.08
CA SER A 52 4.59 1.15 -8.13
C SER A 52 4.65 1.81 -9.51
N ILE A 53 5.50 1.27 -10.39
CA ILE A 53 5.54 1.72 -11.79
C ILE A 53 4.37 1.20 -12.63
N ASP A 54 3.66 0.16 -12.15
CA ASP A 54 2.56 -0.47 -12.88
C ASP A 54 1.35 0.48 -13.00
N ASP A 55 1.22 1.41 -12.06
CA ASP A 55 0.16 2.43 -12.05
C ASP A 55 0.50 3.65 -12.93
N VAL A 56 1.71 3.72 -13.50
CA VAL A 56 2.18 4.86 -14.28
C VAL A 56 1.70 4.75 -15.72
N LYS A 57 0.85 5.70 -16.11
CA LYS A 57 0.48 5.88 -17.52
C LYS A 57 1.58 6.66 -18.23
N LEU A 58 2.31 6.00 -19.12
CA LEU A 58 3.34 6.64 -19.92
C LEU A 58 2.72 7.67 -20.88
N PRO A 59 3.31 8.87 -21.01
CA PRO A 59 2.92 9.82 -22.04
C PRO A 59 3.00 9.18 -23.43
N PRO A 60 2.07 9.48 -24.35
CA PRO A 60 2.07 8.88 -25.68
C PRO A 60 3.31 9.31 -26.47
N TRP A 61 3.84 8.39 -27.28
CA TRP A 61 4.87 8.69 -28.27
C TRP A 61 4.21 9.22 -29.54
N LEU A 62 4.50 10.45 -29.92
CA LEU A 62 3.93 11.07 -31.13
C LEU A 62 4.84 10.83 -32.35
N ASP A 63 4.25 10.78 -33.54
CA ASP A 63 5.00 10.65 -34.79
C ASP A 63 5.94 11.85 -34.98
N GLY A 64 7.22 11.57 -35.25
CA GLY A 64 8.26 12.59 -35.37
C GLY A 64 8.90 13.03 -34.04
N MET A 65 8.34 12.64 -32.89
CA MET A 65 8.94 12.95 -31.58
C MET A 65 10.24 12.18 -31.39
N CYS A 66 11.27 12.86 -30.92
CA CYS A 66 12.56 12.23 -30.61
C CYS A 66 12.69 11.90 -29.11
N LEU A 67 13.61 10.98 -28.77
CA LEU A 67 13.89 10.64 -27.37
C LEU A 67 14.33 11.86 -26.55
N ALA A 68 15.07 12.78 -27.16
CA ALA A 68 15.56 13.98 -26.48
C ALA A 68 14.44 14.93 -26.06
N GLU A 69 13.32 14.95 -26.78
CA GLU A 69 12.10 15.69 -26.42
C GLU A 69 11.24 14.93 -25.40
N TYR A 70 11.17 13.60 -25.52
CA TYR A 70 10.31 12.77 -24.67
C TYR A 70 10.87 12.62 -23.25
N LEU A 71 12.18 12.36 -23.12
CA LEU A 71 12.80 12.00 -21.84
C LEU A 71 12.69 13.08 -20.75
N PRO A 72 12.93 14.37 -21.02
CA PRO A 72 12.81 15.41 -19.98
C PRO A 72 11.40 15.49 -19.41
N ASN A 73 10.38 15.41 -20.27
CA ASN A 73 8.98 15.45 -19.86
C ASN A 73 8.60 14.21 -19.03
N LEU A 74 9.07 13.02 -19.44
CA LEU A 74 8.87 11.81 -18.67
C LEU A 74 9.57 11.86 -17.31
N GLU A 75 10.81 12.36 -17.26
CA GLU A 75 11.57 12.48 -16.00
C GLU A 75 10.87 13.43 -15.02
N GLU A 76 10.40 14.59 -15.49
CA GLU A 76 9.65 15.53 -14.66
C GLU A 76 8.34 14.91 -14.15
N TYR A 77 7.58 14.26 -15.04
CA TYR A 77 6.34 13.57 -14.69
C TYR A 77 6.56 12.48 -13.64
N LEU A 78 7.53 11.58 -13.87
CA LEU A 78 7.89 10.53 -12.90
C LEU A 78 8.39 11.12 -11.58
N GLY A 79 9.16 12.20 -11.64
CA GLY A 79 9.65 12.91 -10.46
C GLY A 79 8.50 13.39 -9.57
N LYS A 80 7.47 14.01 -10.17
CA LYS A 80 6.26 14.45 -9.44
C LYS A 80 5.52 13.28 -8.81
N GLN A 81 5.33 12.18 -9.55
CA GLN A 81 4.63 10.99 -9.03
C GLN A 81 5.37 10.33 -7.86
N VAL A 82 6.70 10.26 -7.92
CA VAL A 82 7.50 9.74 -6.79
C VAL A 82 7.44 10.66 -5.58
N LEU A 83 7.50 11.99 -5.79
CA LEU A 83 7.36 12.95 -4.70
C LEU A 83 6.00 12.83 -4.01
N GLU A 84 4.91 12.70 -4.78
CA GLU A 84 3.58 12.42 -4.24
C GLU A 84 3.60 11.11 -3.42
N ALA A 85 4.13 10.02 -3.97
CA ALA A 85 4.17 8.73 -3.28
C ALA A 85 4.98 8.77 -1.96
N VAL A 86 6.08 9.52 -1.92
CA VAL A 86 6.85 9.74 -0.68
C VAL A 86 6.04 10.56 0.32
N SER A 87 5.32 11.60 -0.11
CA SER A 87 4.47 12.39 0.78
C SER A 87 3.34 11.57 1.43
N LEU A 88 2.85 10.52 0.75
CA LEU A 88 1.84 9.62 1.32
C LEU A 88 2.35 8.80 2.52
N ILE A 89 3.67 8.69 2.74
CA ILE A 89 4.22 8.08 3.96
C ILE A 89 3.79 8.88 5.19
N GLU A 90 3.86 10.21 5.12
CA GLU A 90 3.41 11.09 6.19
C GLU A 90 1.91 10.93 6.42
N VAL A 91 1.11 10.88 5.35
CA VAL A 91 -0.34 10.70 5.46
C VAL A 91 -0.69 9.39 6.18
N ARG A 92 0.02 8.30 5.87
CA ARG A 92 -0.14 7.02 6.59
C ARG A 92 0.30 7.13 8.05
N ARG A 93 1.37 7.85 8.35
CA ARG A 93 1.83 8.06 9.74
C ARG A 93 0.78 8.78 10.57
N HIS A 94 0.25 9.90 10.08
CA HIS A 94 -0.80 10.67 10.76
C HIS A 94 -2.06 9.82 10.99
N PHE A 95 -2.39 8.92 10.06
CA PHE A 95 -3.49 7.98 10.25
C PHE A 95 -3.22 6.95 11.37
N ILE A 96 -2.02 6.37 11.45
CA ILE A 96 -1.61 5.49 12.56
C ILE A 96 -1.67 6.24 13.91
N GLU A 97 -1.24 7.50 13.92
CA GLU A 97 -1.30 8.34 15.11
C GLU A 97 -2.76 8.63 15.52
N ALA A 98 -3.65 8.93 14.57
CA ALA A 98 -5.06 9.14 14.83
C ALA A 98 -5.77 7.91 15.42
N LEU A 99 -5.38 6.70 15.01
CA LEU A 99 -5.85 5.45 15.61
C LEU A 99 -5.48 5.30 17.08
N SER A 100 -4.51 6.08 17.58
CA SER A 100 -4.15 6.03 19.00
C SER A 100 -5.23 6.58 19.93
N SER A 101 -6.16 7.40 19.42
CA SER A 101 -7.30 7.87 20.21
C SER A 101 -8.26 6.74 20.58
N PRO A 102 -8.78 5.93 19.63
CA PRO A 102 -9.65 4.80 19.97
C PRO A 102 -8.91 3.55 20.50
N PHE A 103 -7.68 3.27 20.05
CA PHE A 103 -6.99 2.01 20.37
C PHE A 103 -5.82 2.14 21.36
N GLY A 104 -5.43 3.36 21.74
CA GLY A 104 -4.16 3.58 22.42
C GLY A 104 -2.96 3.33 21.50
N ARG A 105 -1.76 3.18 22.07
CA ARG A 105 -0.52 3.08 21.26
C ARG A 105 -0.46 1.75 20.49
N PRO A 106 0.10 1.73 19.26
CA PRO A 106 0.33 0.48 18.55
C PRO A 106 1.34 -0.39 19.30
N VAL A 107 1.11 -1.70 19.27
CA VAL A 107 2.05 -2.72 19.74
C VAL A 107 3.24 -2.80 18.79
N GLU A 108 2.98 -2.69 17.49
CA GLU A 108 3.98 -2.67 16.43
C GLU A 108 3.51 -1.74 15.30
N ALA A 109 4.42 -0.96 14.73
CA ALA A 109 4.15 -0.18 13.53
C ALA A 109 5.38 -0.14 12.61
N ASP A 110 5.13 -0.15 11.30
CA ASP A 110 6.17 0.07 10.30
C ASP A 110 6.68 1.51 10.38
N ALA A 111 7.89 1.67 10.94
CA ALA A 111 8.51 2.96 11.17
C ALA A 111 8.98 3.68 9.90
N VAL A 112 9.14 2.97 8.78
CA VAL A 112 9.74 3.53 7.55
C VAL A 112 8.66 3.91 6.55
N PHE A 113 7.80 2.96 6.16
CA PHE A 113 6.80 3.20 5.11
C PHE A 113 5.38 3.36 5.66
N CYS A 114 5.18 3.10 6.96
CA CYS A 114 3.90 3.17 7.64
C CYS A 114 2.82 2.32 6.95
N ARG A 115 3.19 1.15 6.42
CA ARG A 115 2.26 0.26 5.70
C ARG A 115 1.61 -0.79 6.57
N LYS A 116 2.03 -0.90 7.83
CA LYS A 116 1.46 -1.84 8.80
C LYS A 116 1.43 -1.23 10.18
N ALA A 117 0.36 -1.50 10.92
CA ALA A 117 0.26 -1.22 12.34
C ALA A 117 -0.57 -2.31 13.01
N THR A 118 -0.19 -2.67 14.23
CA THR A 118 -0.88 -3.66 15.06
C THR A 118 -1.25 -3.01 16.38
N PHE A 119 -2.52 -3.12 16.77
CA PHE A 119 -3.03 -2.62 18.04
C PHE A 119 -3.58 -3.77 18.88
N LEU A 120 -3.53 -3.62 20.20
CA LEU A 120 -4.23 -4.51 21.13
C LEU A 120 -5.61 -3.95 21.41
N ALA A 121 -6.65 -4.76 21.24
CA ALA A 121 -8.03 -4.37 21.50
C ALA A 121 -8.73 -5.42 22.38
N ALA A 122 -9.82 -5.00 23.02
CA ALA A 122 -10.63 -5.88 23.83
C ALA A 122 -12.12 -5.60 23.62
N SER A 123 -12.92 -6.68 23.59
CA SER A 123 -14.38 -6.63 23.63
C SER A 123 -14.86 -7.43 24.85
N GLY A 124 -15.12 -6.70 25.95
CA GLY A 124 -15.28 -7.31 27.27
C GLY A 124 -14.00 -8.03 27.70
N VAL A 125 -14.11 -9.32 28.03
CA VAL A 125 -12.95 -10.16 28.43
C VAL A 125 -12.17 -10.74 27.24
N PHE A 126 -12.68 -10.60 26.03
CA PHE A 126 -12.04 -11.15 24.83
C PHE A 126 -10.99 -10.16 24.31
N THR A 127 -9.71 -10.54 24.40
CA THR A 127 -8.57 -9.72 23.97
C THR A 127 -8.03 -10.24 22.64
N PHE A 128 -7.79 -9.34 21.69
CA PHE A 128 -7.32 -9.69 20.34
C PHE A 128 -6.43 -8.59 19.77
N LEU A 129 -5.67 -8.93 18.73
CA LEU A 129 -4.89 -7.98 17.97
C LEU A 129 -5.66 -7.52 16.76
N VAL A 130 -5.56 -6.23 16.45
CA VAL A 130 -6.07 -5.59 15.23
C VAL A 130 -4.87 -5.29 14.35
N HIS A 131 -4.76 -5.99 13.24
CA HIS A 131 -3.72 -5.76 12.23
C HIS A 131 -4.27 -4.91 11.09
N LEU A 132 -3.66 -3.75 10.86
CA LEU A 132 -3.94 -2.89 9.71
C LEU A 132 -2.83 -3.07 8.66
N LEU A 133 -3.26 -3.33 7.43
CA LEU A 133 -2.43 -3.34 6.23
C LEU A 133 -2.78 -2.10 5.41
N ILE A 134 -1.90 -1.11 5.41
CA ILE A 134 -2.13 0.20 4.82
C ILE A 134 -1.46 0.25 3.43
N PRO A 135 -2.22 0.39 2.33
CA PRO A 135 -1.69 0.34 0.98
C PRO A 135 -0.83 1.57 0.65
N THR A 136 0.03 1.46 -0.35
CA THR A 136 0.85 2.58 -0.85
C THR A 136 0.00 3.74 -1.38
N GLN A 137 -1.20 3.43 -1.90
CA GLN A 137 -2.17 4.38 -2.45
C GLN A 137 -3.10 4.97 -1.38
N PHE A 138 -2.90 4.67 -0.09
CA PHE A 138 -3.66 5.32 0.99
C PHE A 138 -3.52 6.85 0.91
N PRO A 139 -4.62 7.63 1.06
CA PRO A 139 -5.97 7.22 1.47
C PRO A 139 -6.91 6.88 0.32
N LYS A 140 -6.48 7.01 -0.96
CA LYS A 140 -7.30 6.68 -2.14
C LYS A 140 -7.81 5.23 -2.09
N GLN A 141 -6.97 4.33 -1.59
CA GLN A 141 -7.34 2.96 -1.25
C GLN A 141 -7.39 2.81 0.28
N GLN A 142 -8.47 2.20 0.77
CA GLN A 142 -8.67 1.93 2.20
C GLN A 142 -7.69 0.88 2.74
N PRO A 143 -7.35 0.92 4.04
CA PRO A 143 -6.57 -0.14 4.64
C PRO A 143 -7.36 -1.46 4.70
N ALA A 144 -6.65 -2.58 4.73
CA ALA A 144 -7.24 -3.87 5.04
C ALA A 144 -7.03 -4.20 6.52
N ILE A 145 -8.02 -4.83 7.15
CA ILE A 145 -8.03 -5.10 8.59
C ILE A 145 -8.14 -6.60 8.83
N MET A 146 -7.41 -7.13 9.81
CA MET A 146 -7.50 -8.52 10.24
C MET A 146 -7.39 -8.63 11.76
N LEU A 147 -8.29 -9.41 12.35
CA LEU A 147 -8.31 -9.66 13.79
C LEU A 147 -7.59 -10.97 14.09
N GLN A 148 -6.78 -10.99 15.14
CA GLN A 148 -6.09 -12.20 15.60
C GLN A 148 -6.37 -12.43 17.08
N SER A 149 -6.88 -13.62 17.41
CA SER A 149 -7.13 -14.00 18.80
C SER A 149 -5.82 -14.14 19.57
N SER A 150 -5.79 -13.67 20.81
CA SER A 150 -4.66 -13.91 21.73
C SER A 150 -4.85 -15.14 22.62
N GLN A 151 -6.05 -15.73 22.59
CA GLN A 151 -6.48 -16.77 23.53
C GLN A 151 -6.92 -18.08 22.83
N HIS A 152 -7.21 -18.02 21.53
CA HIS A 152 -7.76 -19.16 20.78
C HIS A 152 -6.81 -19.54 19.65
N PHE A 153 -6.55 -20.84 19.54
CA PHE A 153 -5.65 -21.44 18.55
C PHE A 153 -6.41 -22.47 17.73
N ASN A 154 -6.04 -22.62 16.47
CA ASN A 154 -6.59 -23.67 15.61
C ASN A 154 -5.91 -25.02 15.88
N SER A 155 -6.34 -26.07 15.18
CA SER A 155 -5.77 -27.43 15.30
C SER A 155 -4.28 -27.53 14.95
N GLN A 156 -3.72 -26.51 14.29
CA GLN A 156 -2.29 -26.40 13.96
C GLN A 156 -1.51 -25.59 14.99
N MET A 157 -2.10 -25.28 16.15
CA MET A 157 -1.53 -24.43 17.20
C MET A 157 -1.17 -23.01 16.72
N ALA A 158 -1.81 -22.54 15.65
CA ALA A 158 -1.68 -21.16 15.18
C ALA A 158 -2.81 -20.29 15.76
N PRO A 159 -2.55 -19.03 16.12
CA PRO A 159 -3.60 -18.11 16.58
C PRO A 159 -4.74 -18.01 15.57
N MET A 160 -5.98 -18.13 16.03
CA MET A 160 -7.14 -17.97 15.16
C MET A 160 -7.19 -16.54 14.62
N LYS A 161 -7.55 -16.40 13.34
CA LYS A 161 -7.59 -15.12 12.61
C LYS A 161 -8.94 -14.94 11.93
N SER A 162 -9.41 -13.71 11.87
CA SER A 162 -10.57 -13.35 11.05
C SER A 162 -10.21 -13.40 9.57
N ARG A 163 -11.25 -13.29 8.73
CA ARG A 163 -11.04 -12.93 7.33
C ARG A 163 -10.43 -11.52 7.25
N VAL A 164 -9.67 -11.27 6.19
CA VAL A 164 -9.18 -9.93 5.88
C VAL A 164 -10.36 -9.10 5.38
N MET A 165 -10.63 -8.01 6.08
CA MET A 165 -11.69 -7.07 5.75
C MET A 165 -11.12 -5.95 4.90
N SER A 166 -11.62 -5.81 3.68
CA SER A 166 -11.22 -4.76 2.75
C SER A 166 -12.41 -4.11 2.03
N ASP A 167 -13.62 -4.50 2.40
CA ASP A 167 -14.87 -3.99 1.82
C ASP A 167 -15.74 -3.47 2.97
N TYR A 168 -15.60 -2.17 3.24
CA TYR A 168 -16.32 -1.43 4.28
C TYR A 168 -16.36 0.04 3.89
N PRO A 169 -17.32 0.84 4.40
CA PRO A 169 -17.48 2.23 4.01
C PRO A 169 -16.20 3.05 4.20
N TRP A 170 -15.75 3.70 3.13
CA TRP A 170 -14.54 4.50 3.14
C TRP A 170 -14.68 5.73 2.26
N SER A 171 -14.10 6.85 2.69
CA SER A 171 -13.87 8.00 1.83
C SER A 171 -12.44 8.48 1.95
N PRO A 172 -11.70 8.65 0.84
CA PRO A 172 -10.36 9.23 0.86
C PRO A 172 -10.36 10.72 1.25
N ARG A 173 -11.55 11.34 1.32
CA ARG A 173 -11.76 12.75 1.67
C ARG A 173 -12.04 12.98 3.16
N TRP A 174 -12.15 11.92 3.95
CA TRP A 174 -12.36 12.06 5.38
C TRP A 174 -11.09 12.59 6.06
N GLU A 175 -11.29 13.32 7.14
CA GLU A 175 -10.20 13.64 8.07
C GLU A 175 -9.68 12.35 8.71
N THR A 176 -8.40 12.31 9.05
CA THR A 176 -7.74 11.11 9.61
C THR A 176 -8.38 10.64 10.92
N SER A 177 -8.85 11.57 11.76
CA SER A 177 -9.61 11.29 12.98
C SER A 177 -10.93 10.57 12.69
N LEU A 178 -11.67 11.04 11.69
CA LEU A 178 -12.93 10.41 11.27
C LEU A 178 -12.68 9.02 10.67
N MET A 179 -11.61 8.84 9.88
CA MET A 179 -11.23 7.51 9.39
C MET A 179 -10.97 6.53 10.54
N ALA A 180 -10.29 6.99 11.60
CA ALA A 180 -10.01 6.18 12.79
C ALA A 180 -11.29 5.85 13.58
N GLU A 181 -12.20 6.81 13.75
CA GLU A 181 -13.51 6.62 14.39
C GLU A 181 -14.34 5.57 13.65
N ARG A 182 -14.45 5.68 12.32
CA ARG A 182 -15.19 4.71 11.49
C ARG A 182 -14.64 3.30 11.58
N ILE A 183 -13.32 3.14 11.69
CA ILE A 183 -12.70 1.84 11.92
C ILE A 183 -13.05 1.31 13.31
N CYS A 184 -13.07 2.16 14.33
CA CYS A 184 -13.48 1.75 15.67
C CYS A 184 -14.94 1.27 15.72
N GLU A 185 -15.85 1.99 15.05
CA GLU A 185 -17.26 1.61 14.92
C GLU A 185 -17.39 0.24 14.24
N LEU A 186 -16.73 0.05 13.09
CA LEU A 186 -16.70 -1.22 12.37
C LEU A 186 -16.22 -2.38 13.26
N LEU A 187 -15.17 -2.14 14.06
CA LEU A 187 -14.59 -3.17 14.91
C LEU A 187 -15.44 -3.51 16.14
N ALA A 188 -16.33 -2.63 16.59
CA ALA A 188 -17.22 -2.92 17.70
C ALA A 188 -18.15 -4.11 17.38
N ASP A 189 -18.70 -4.14 16.16
CA ASP A 189 -19.57 -5.22 15.70
C ASP A 189 -18.75 -6.47 15.32
N GLU A 190 -17.65 -6.27 14.60
CA GLU A 190 -16.81 -7.38 14.11
C GLU A 190 -16.09 -8.13 15.22
N ALA A 191 -15.75 -7.46 16.34
CA ALA A 191 -15.18 -8.13 17.50
C ALA A 191 -16.13 -9.18 18.09
N LEU A 192 -17.45 -8.92 18.10
CA LEU A 192 -18.44 -9.86 18.59
C LEU A 192 -18.58 -11.08 17.67
N ASN A 193 -18.60 -10.83 16.35
CA ASN A 193 -18.64 -11.89 15.34
C ASN A 193 -17.38 -12.76 15.41
N PHE A 194 -16.21 -12.14 15.50
CA PHE A 194 -14.94 -12.84 15.58
C PHE A 194 -14.81 -13.66 16.87
N LYS A 195 -15.26 -13.13 18.02
CA LYS A 195 -15.32 -13.89 19.27
C LYS A 195 -16.16 -15.16 19.12
N ARG A 196 -17.35 -15.06 18.52
CA ARG A 196 -18.23 -16.21 18.30
C ARG A 196 -17.54 -17.28 17.43
N GLN A 197 -16.92 -16.86 16.33
CA GLN A 197 -16.14 -17.76 15.46
C GLN A 197 -15.00 -18.46 16.20
N CYS A 198 -14.29 -17.75 17.08
CA CYS A 198 -13.22 -18.33 17.88
C CYS A 198 -13.73 -19.38 18.87
N SER A 199 -14.87 -19.15 19.51
CA SER A 199 -15.46 -20.10 20.46
C SER A 199 -16.02 -21.35 19.77
N GLU A 200 -16.65 -21.20 18.59
CA GLU A 200 -17.16 -22.33 17.80
C GLU A 200 -16.03 -23.20 17.24
N GLY A 201 -14.91 -22.59 16.85
CA GLY A 201 -13.73 -23.30 16.34
C GLY A 201 -12.97 -24.14 17.37
N GLN A 202 -13.27 -24.01 18.67
CA GLN A 202 -12.70 -24.87 19.72
C GLN A 202 -13.44 -26.20 19.90
N VAL A 203 -14.61 -26.38 19.27
CA VAL A 203 -15.49 -27.54 19.47
C VAL A 203 -15.23 -28.66 18.44
N GLN A 204 -14.19 -28.54 17.61
CA GLN A 204 -13.75 -29.54 16.62
C GLN A 204 -12.34 -30.03 16.92
#